data_AF-A0A4Q3TQ56-F1
#
_entry.id   AF-A0A4Q3TQ56-F1
#
_cell.length_a   1.000
_cell.length_b   1.000
_cell.length_c   1.000
_cell.angle_alpha   90.00
_cell.angle_beta   90.00
_cell.angle_gamma   90.00
#
_symmetry.space_group_name_H-M   'P 1'
#
loop_
_entity.id
_entity.type
_entity.pdbx_description
1 polymer ?
#
loop_
_entity_poly.entity_id
_entity_poly.type
_entity_poly.pdbx_seq_one_letter_code
_entity_poly.pdbx_strand_id
1 'polypeptide(L)'
;MIRSVKIAIAAVTLTALLGGCSLLSTPDPVQLYRFGGAPRGGDAAAATPAGLAQVAMRRPEFPQAVREDRILGVTGTEAAYIKGARWVSSADILFSDSLE
;
A
#
# COMPACT_ATOMS: atom_id res chain seq x y z
N MET A 1 47.93 18.50 -13.07
CA MET A 1 46.68 19.25 -12.86
C MET A 1 45.65 19.00 -13.96
N ILE A 2 45.96 19.23 -15.26
CA ILE A 2 45.00 19.01 -16.37
C ILE A 2 44.49 17.56 -16.51
N ARG A 3 45.32 16.56 -16.19
CA ARG A 3 44.93 15.14 -16.18
C ARG A 3 43.88 14.82 -15.10
N SER A 4 44.03 15.40 -13.91
CA SER A 4 43.12 15.21 -12.78
C SER A 4 41.75 15.86 -13.05
N VAL A 5 41.73 17.01 -13.72
CA VAL A 5 40.49 17.71 -14.13
C VAL A 5 39.71 16.89 -15.16
N LYS A 6 40.39 16.24 -16.12
CA LYS A 6 39.73 15.38 -17.11
C LYS A 6 39.07 14.14 -16.49
N ILE A 7 39.70 13.55 -15.48
CA ILE A 7 39.17 12.39 -14.74
C ILE A 7 37.93 12.80 -13.93
N ALA A 8 37.97 13.96 -13.28
CA ALA A 8 36.83 14.49 -12.51
C ALA A 8 35.62 14.76 -13.42
N ILE A 9 35.83 15.35 -14.59
CA ILE A 9 34.75 15.61 -15.57
C ILE A 9 34.13 14.31 -16.08
N ALA A 10 34.95 13.30 -16.40
CA ALA A 10 34.47 12.00 -16.85
C ALA A 10 33.66 11.24 -15.78
N ALA A 11 34.02 11.40 -14.50
CA ALA A 11 33.28 10.79 -13.40
C ALA A 11 31.89 11.42 -13.22
N VAL A 12 31.79 12.76 -13.32
CA VAL A 12 30.52 13.49 -13.16
C VAL A 12 29.54 13.16 -14.28
N THR A 13 30.01 13.08 -15.53
CA THR A 13 29.14 12.72 -16.66
C THR A 13 28.60 11.30 -16.54
N LEU A 14 29.41 10.35 -16.07
CA LEU A 14 28.97 8.97 -15.87
C LEU A 14 27.90 8.85 -14.77
N THR A 15 28.06 9.55 -13.65
CA THR A 15 27.04 9.57 -12.58
C THR A 15 25.74 10.26 -13.00
N ALA A 16 25.82 11.31 -13.82
CA ALA A 16 24.64 12.00 -14.35
C ALA A 16 23.86 11.14 -15.35
N LEU A 17 24.56 10.39 -16.20
CA LEU A 17 23.94 9.45 -17.15
C LEU A 17 23.26 8.28 -16.43
N LEU A 18 23.93 7.67 -15.44
CA LEU A 18 23.38 6.55 -14.67
C LEU A 18 22.20 6.98 -13.78
N GLY A 19 22.29 8.14 -13.13
CA GLY A 19 21.19 8.70 -12.34
C GLY A 19 19.99 9.11 -13.20
N GLY A 20 20.25 9.66 -14.38
CA GLY A 20 19.20 10.04 -15.35
C GLY A 20 18.42 8.83 -15.88
N CYS A 21 19.08 7.69 -16.12
CA CYS A 21 18.40 6.46 -16.53
C CYS A 21 17.46 5.90 -15.45
N SER A 22 17.81 6.00 -14.17
CA SER A 22 16.92 5.59 -13.08
C SER A 22 15.69 6.50 -12.95
N LEU A 23 15.82 7.79 -13.28
CA LEU A 23 14.72 8.74 -13.25
C LEU A 23 13.73 8.56 -14.42
N LEU A 24 14.22 8.06 -15.55
CA LEU A 24 13.41 7.73 -16.72
C LEU A 24 12.77 6.34 -16.65
N SER A 25 13.22 5.50 -15.73
CA SER A 25 12.63 4.18 -15.51
C SER A 25 11.34 4.32 -14.72
N THR A 26 10.21 4.04 -15.36
CA THR A 26 8.92 3.93 -14.66
C THR A 26 9.02 2.80 -13.63
N PRO A 27 8.68 3.05 -12.36
CA PRO A 27 8.69 2.01 -11.34
C PRO A 27 7.67 0.91 -11.66
N ASP A 28 7.92 -0.31 -11.15
CA ASP A 28 6.94 -1.40 -11.21
C ASP A 28 5.57 -0.90 -10.70
N PRO A 29 4.47 -1.12 -11.45
CA PRO A 29 3.16 -0.66 -11.02
C PRO A 29 2.77 -1.35 -9.71
N VAL A 30 2.17 -0.58 -8.80
CA VAL A 30 1.62 -1.08 -7.53
C VAL A 30 0.10 -0.96 -7.57
N GLN A 31 -0.56 -2.10 -7.43
CA GLN A 31 -2.01 -2.18 -7.33
C GLN A 31 -2.46 -1.86 -5.89
N LEU A 32 -3.40 -0.93 -5.77
CA LEU A 32 -4.00 -0.57 -4.48
C LEU A 32 -5.33 -1.30 -4.27
N TYR A 33 -5.53 -1.76 -3.04
CA TYR A 33 -6.71 -2.47 -2.57
C TYR A 33 -7.37 -1.75 -1.39
N ARG A 34 -8.65 -2.02 -1.17
CA ARG A 34 -9.44 -1.55 -0.03
C ARG A 34 -10.49 -2.59 0.35
N PHE A 35 -11.00 -2.56 1.59
CA PHE A 35 -12.17 -3.36 1.96
C PHE A 35 -13.44 -2.74 1.35
N GLY A 36 -14.34 -3.56 0.80
CA GLY A 36 -15.63 -3.10 0.23
C GLY A 36 -15.52 -2.24 -1.05
N GLY A 37 -16.06 -2.74 -2.16
CA GLY A 37 -16.04 -2.05 -3.46
C GLY A 37 -17.13 -0.97 -3.58
N ALA A 38 -16.70 0.26 -3.90
CA ALA A 38 -17.44 1.53 -4.11
C ALA A 38 -18.49 1.90 -3.02
N PRO A 39 -18.81 3.19 -2.79
CA PRO A 39 -20.04 3.52 -2.09
C PRO A 39 -21.17 2.82 -2.87
N ARG A 40 -21.89 1.90 -2.23
CA ARG A 40 -23.11 1.34 -2.82
C ARG A 40 -24.10 2.51 -2.94
N GLY A 41 -24.07 3.19 -4.08
CA GLY A 41 -25.18 4.01 -4.57
C GLY A 41 -26.31 3.10 -5.08
N GLY A 42 -26.67 2.09 -4.29
CA GLY A 42 -27.65 1.08 -4.62
C GLY A 42 -28.50 0.82 -3.41
N ASP A 43 -29.73 1.32 -3.48
CA ASP A 43 -30.86 1.12 -2.58
C ASP A 43 -30.76 -0.20 -1.80
N ALA A 44 -30.17 -0.13 -0.60
CA ALA A 44 -30.55 -1.07 0.42
C ALA A 44 -31.98 -0.69 0.79
N ALA A 45 -32.96 -1.36 0.16
CA ALA A 45 -34.35 -1.30 0.58
C ALA A 45 -34.36 -1.42 2.10
N ALA A 46 -34.76 -0.34 2.77
CA ALA A 46 -34.67 -0.20 4.21
C ALA A 46 -35.55 -1.28 4.85
N ALA A 47 -34.94 -2.42 5.18
CA ALA A 47 -35.54 -3.38 6.08
C ALA A 47 -35.66 -2.65 7.42
N THR A 48 -36.90 -2.36 7.82
CA THR A 48 -37.19 -1.78 9.13
C THR A 48 -36.53 -2.67 10.19
N PRO A 49 -35.51 -2.18 10.93
CA PRO A 49 -34.82 -3.02 11.89
C PRO A 49 -35.81 -3.47 12.96
N ALA A 50 -36.05 -4.78 13.07
CA ALA A 50 -36.83 -5.34 14.16
C ALA A 50 -36.01 -5.26 15.44
N GLY A 51 -36.12 -4.13 16.15
CA GLY A 51 -35.36 -3.85 17.36
C GLY A 51 -33.90 -3.50 17.07
N LEU A 52 -33.47 -2.30 17.49
CA LEU A 52 -32.06 -1.93 17.45
C LEU A 52 -31.32 -2.72 18.54
N ALA A 53 -30.73 -3.85 18.17
CA ALA A 53 -29.76 -4.54 19.03
C ALA A 53 -28.48 -3.69 19.07
N GLN A 54 -28.11 -3.22 20.26
CA GLN A 54 -26.82 -2.54 20.43
C GLN A 54 -25.70 -3.57 20.34
N VAL A 55 -24.84 -3.45 19.32
CA VAL A 55 -23.65 -4.27 19.16
C VAL A 55 -22.43 -3.43 19.51
N ALA A 56 -21.76 -3.76 20.60
CA ALA A 56 -20.50 -3.14 20.97
C ALA A 56 -19.35 -3.94 20.35
N MET A 57 -18.55 -3.29 19.50
CA MET A 57 -17.33 -3.89 18.97
C MET A 57 -16.10 -3.41 19.76
N ARG A 58 -15.19 -4.32 20.10
CA ARG A 58 -13.89 -3.93 20.66
C ARG A 58 -13.01 -3.33 19.57
N ARG A 59 -12.09 -2.44 19.95
CA ARG A 59 -11.08 -1.93 19.03
C ARG A 59 -10.26 -3.10 18.46
N PRO A 60 -10.16 -3.23 17.13
CA PRO A 60 -9.39 -4.30 16.52
C PRO A 60 -7.89 -4.06 16.72
N GLU A 61 -7.16 -5.15 16.99
CA GLU A 61 -5.71 -5.12 17.18
C GLU A 61 -5.00 -5.77 16.00
N PHE A 62 -4.05 -5.05 15.41
CA PHE A 62 -3.29 -5.53 14.25
C PHE A 62 -1.85 -5.86 14.64
N PRO A 63 -1.36 -7.09 14.35
CA PRO A 63 0.05 -7.42 14.44
C PRO A 63 0.89 -6.46 13.59
N GLN A 64 2.12 -6.18 14.03
CA GLN A 64 3.03 -5.25 13.33
C GLN A 64 3.20 -5.60 11.85
N ALA A 65 3.28 -6.89 11.53
CA ALA A 65 3.50 -7.37 10.17
C ALA A 65 2.39 -7.00 9.17
N VAL A 66 1.17 -6.72 9.64
CA VAL A 66 -0.02 -6.46 8.81
C VAL A 66 -0.68 -5.10 9.04
N ARG A 67 -0.13 -4.29 9.95
CA ARG A 67 -0.76 -3.05 10.39
C ARG A 67 -0.75 -1.96 9.31
N GLU A 68 0.32 -1.90 8.54
CA GLU A 68 0.52 -0.85 7.54
C GLU A 68 -0.19 -1.15 6.21
N ASP A 69 0.39 -0.68 5.11
CA ASP A 69 -0.15 -0.81 3.76
C ASP A 69 0.25 -2.12 3.07
N ARG A 70 1.23 -2.87 3.60
CA ARG A 70 1.69 -4.13 3.00
C ARG A 70 0.72 -5.27 3.25
N ILE A 71 0.44 -6.05 2.21
CA ILE A 71 -0.43 -7.21 2.30
C ILE A 71 0.42 -8.45 2.55
N LEU A 72 0.23 -9.08 3.71
CA LEU A 72 0.87 -10.35 4.07
C LEU A 72 -0.01 -11.51 3.60
N GLY A 73 0.54 -12.36 2.74
CA GLY A 73 -0.04 -13.64 2.37
C GLY A 73 0.59 -14.77 3.19
N VAL A 74 -0.20 -15.79 3.50
CA VAL A 74 0.26 -17.03 4.14
C VAL A 74 -0.10 -18.21 3.26
N THR A 75 0.86 -19.09 2.98
CA THR A 75 0.67 -20.32 2.20
C THR A 75 1.34 -21.47 2.95
N GLY A 76 0.54 -22.41 3.46
CA GLY A 76 1.04 -23.46 4.35
C GLY A 76 1.70 -22.85 5.59
N THR A 77 3.01 -23.04 5.74
CA THR A 77 3.83 -22.51 6.83
C THR A 77 4.63 -21.26 6.46
N GLU A 78 4.50 -20.76 5.23
CA GLU A 78 5.26 -19.62 4.74
C GLU A 78 4.43 -18.34 4.78
N ALA A 79 5.06 -17.23 5.20
CA ALA A 79 4.46 -15.91 5.21
C ALA A 79 5.33 -14.95 4.37
N ALA A 80 4.70 -14.28 3.41
CA ALA A 80 5.39 -13.36 2.51
C ALA A 80 4.52 -12.17 2.15
N TYR A 81 5.15 -11.02 1.93
CA TYR A 81 4.45 -9.85 1.40
C TYR A 81 4.16 -10.03 -0.09
N ILE A 82 2.94 -9.71 -0.49
CA ILE A 82 2.54 -9.76 -1.90
C ILE A 82 3.24 -8.63 -2.65
N LYS A 83 4.05 -9.00 -3.66
CA LYS A 83 4.72 -8.02 -4.53
C LYS A 83 3.68 -7.25 -5.35
N GLY A 84 3.87 -5.94 -5.47
CA GLY A 84 3.03 -5.10 -6.33
C GLY A 84 1.61 -4.88 -5.79
N ALA A 85 1.33 -5.25 -4.53
CA ALA A 85 0.04 -5.04 -3.91
C ALA A 85 0.18 -4.29 -2.58
N ARG A 86 -0.65 -3.27 -2.40
CA ARG A 86 -0.76 -2.49 -1.17
C ARG A 86 -2.21 -2.17 -0.85
N TRP A 87 -2.48 -1.93 0.42
CA TRP A 87 -3.69 -1.24 0.82
C TRP A 87 -3.60 0.25 0.47
N VAL A 88 -4.74 0.87 0.20
CA VAL A 88 -4.83 2.32 -0.11
C VAL A 88 -4.56 3.21 1.11
N SER A 89 -4.68 2.66 2.32
CA SER A 89 -4.34 3.26 3.61
C SER A 89 -3.88 2.13 4.55
N SER A 90 -3.45 2.44 5.77
CA SER A 90 -3.09 1.40 6.74
C SER A 90 -4.28 0.46 7.01
N ALA A 91 -3.99 -0.83 7.20
CA ALA A 91 -5.02 -1.85 7.30
C ALA A 91 -5.95 -1.65 8.52
N ASP A 92 -5.42 -1.12 9.62
CA ASP A 92 -6.18 -0.83 10.84
C ASP A 92 -7.20 0.29 10.67
N ILE A 93 -6.82 1.35 9.95
CA ILE A 93 -7.72 2.45 9.58
C ILE A 93 -8.76 1.96 8.59
N LEU A 94 -8.33 1.30 7.50
CA LEU A 94 -9.27 0.77 6.51
C LEU A 94 -10.31 -0.18 7.11
N PHE A 95 -9.89 -1.03 8.05
CA PHE A 95 -10.80 -1.94 8.70
C PHE A 95 -11.79 -1.21 9.60
N SER A 96 -11.32 -0.23 10.38
CA SER A 96 -12.20 0.62 11.21
C SER A 96 -13.23 1.36 10.36
N ASP A 97 -12.78 2.02 9.28
CA ASP A 97 -13.64 2.77 8.35
C ASP A 97 -14.67 1.87 7.65
N SER A 98 -14.37 0.58 7.45
CA SER A 98 -15.30 -0.36 6.80
C SER A 98 -16.42 -0.88 7.70
N LEU A 99 -16.30 -0.63 9.01
CA LEU A 99 -17.25 -1.08 10.02
C LEU A 99 -18.19 0.04 10.50
N GLU A 100 -17.84 1.29 10.20
CA GLU A 100 -18.72 2.46 10.35
C GLU A 100 -19.76 2.51 9.21
#